data_AF-A0A2G5QPL7-F1
#
_entry.id   AF-A0A2G5QPL7-F1
#
_cell.length_a   1.000
_cell.length_b   1.000
_cell.length_c   1.000
_cell.angle_alpha   90.00
_cell.angle_beta   90.00
_cell.angle_gamma   90.00
#
_symmetry.space_group_name_H-M   'P 1'
#
loop_
_entity.id
_entity.type
_entity.pdbx_description
1 polymer ?
#
loop_
_entity_poly.entity_id
_entity_poly.type
_entity_poly.pdbx_seq_one_letter_code
_entity_poly.pdbx_strand_id
1 'polypeptide(L)'
;MNVSETGETAMALWLAPQVHAVRIASDIVFLDIASDAYLCLADAAQYLRLGPGGRIEADPPQAATDLLEAGLLASQGAGTRHIAPAPVVRGLEPAKAALSAGAVGAAIAANARAAHAIRHLSFVEILALAGTLSEEVLVGPSAALIEDCSRFARMAPWLPREGLCLMRSLQQRLYLARRGLSAAWIFGVRTWPFEAHCWLQAGDVVLDDTPEHAGSYTPILVI
;
A
#
# COMPACT_ATOMS: atom_id res chain seq x y z
N MET A 1 -2.48 12.61 55.64
CA MET A 1 -3.56 12.29 54.68
C MET A 1 -2.90 11.99 53.36
N ASN A 2 -2.84 10.71 52.99
CA ASN A 2 -2.39 10.25 51.68
C ASN A 2 -3.51 10.54 50.68
N VAL A 3 -3.20 11.33 49.65
CA VAL A 3 -3.95 11.28 48.39
C VAL A 3 -3.03 10.52 47.44
N SER A 4 -3.34 9.24 47.28
CA SER A 4 -2.71 8.36 46.30
C SER A 4 -3.09 8.86 44.91
N GLU A 5 -2.18 9.54 44.23
CA GLU A 5 -2.21 9.63 42.77
C GLU A 5 -2.04 8.21 42.23
N THR A 6 -3.15 7.55 41.92
CA THR A 6 -3.14 6.43 40.99
C THR A 6 -2.85 7.02 39.63
N GLY A 7 -1.56 7.20 39.32
CA GLY A 7 -1.08 7.33 37.96
C GLY A 7 -1.43 6.03 37.25
N GLU A 8 -2.62 6.00 36.65
CA GLU A 8 -3.01 5.00 35.67
C GLU A 8 -1.99 5.15 34.54
N THR A 9 -0.96 4.31 34.56
CA THR A 9 0.07 4.29 33.52
C THR A 9 -0.67 4.13 32.21
N ALA A 10 -0.73 5.21 31.42
CA ALA A 10 -1.32 5.20 30.10
C ALA A 10 -0.72 4.01 29.35
N MET A 11 -1.54 2.97 29.15
CA MET A 11 -1.10 1.78 28.44
C MET A 11 -0.72 2.24 27.05
N ALA A 12 0.56 2.09 26.71
CA ALA A 12 1.00 2.35 25.35
C ALA A 12 0.28 1.34 24.44
N LEU A 13 -0.29 1.84 23.35
CA LEU A 13 -0.99 1.04 22.36
C LEU A 13 -0.26 1.15 21.03
N TRP A 14 -0.41 0.12 20.22
CA TRP A 14 0.15 0.04 18.89
C TRP A 14 -0.87 -0.53 17.92
N LEU A 15 -0.69 -0.27 16.62
CA LEU A 15 -1.38 -1.01 15.58
C LEU A 15 -1.05 -2.50 15.72
N ALA A 16 -2.05 -3.36 15.51
CA ALA A 16 -1.82 -4.79 15.42
C ALA A 16 -0.87 -5.12 14.24
N PRO A 17 -0.14 -6.27 14.27
CA PRO A 17 0.96 -6.53 13.33
C PRO A 17 0.62 -6.46 11.83
N GLN A 18 -0.64 -6.73 11.47
CA GLN A 18 -1.15 -6.73 10.09
C GLN A 18 -2.05 -5.51 9.80
N VAL A 19 -2.06 -4.54 10.71
CA VAL A 19 -2.89 -3.35 10.60
C VAL A 19 -2.02 -2.15 10.27
N HIS A 20 -2.42 -1.45 9.23
CA HIS A 20 -1.84 -0.20 8.79
C HIS A 20 -2.85 0.92 9.05
N ALA A 21 -2.38 2.12 9.35
CA ALA A 21 -3.26 3.25 9.56
C ALA A 21 -2.67 4.54 8.99
N VAL A 22 -3.56 5.39 8.48
CA VAL A 22 -3.20 6.73 8.02
C VAL A 22 -4.26 7.73 8.47
N ARG A 23 -3.81 8.94 8.77
CA ARG A 23 -4.69 10.07 9.09
C ARG A 23 -4.93 10.88 7.82
N ILE A 24 -6.19 11.22 7.54
CA ILE A 24 -6.58 12.10 6.44
C ILE A 24 -7.49 13.19 7.03
N ALA A 25 -6.98 14.42 7.11
CA ALA A 25 -7.66 15.52 7.80
C ALA A 25 -8.08 15.16 9.25
N SER A 26 -9.38 15.04 9.52
CA SER A 26 -9.94 14.62 10.82
C SER A 26 -10.20 13.12 10.91
N ASP A 27 -10.13 12.39 9.80
CA ASP A 27 -10.43 10.95 9.75
C ASP A 27 -9.19 10.10 9.99
N ILE A 28 -9.40 8.88 10.49
CA ILE A 28 -8.37 7.84 10.53
C ILE A 28 -8.87 6.62 9.76
N VAL A 29 -8.07 6.17 8.81
CA VAL A 29 -8.34 4.97 8.04
C VAL A 29 -7.39 3.87 8.49
N PHE A 30 -7.95 2.70 8.77
CA PHE A 30 -7.23 1.46 9.04
C PHE A 30 -7.35 0.54 7.83
N LEU A 31 -6.28 -0.20 7.56
CA LEU A 31 -6.24 -1.33 6.64
C LEU A 31 -5.76 -2.54 7.43
N ASP A 32 -6.63 -3.53 7.59
CA ASP A 32 -6.25 -4.86 8.10
C ASP A 32 -6.03 -5.79 6.91
N ILE A 33 -4.77 -6.14 6.65
CA ILE A 33 -4.44 -7.00 5.52
C ILE A 33 -4.85 -8.46 5.76
N ALA A 34 -5.04 -8.86 7.02
CA ALA A 34 -5.45 -10.22 7.37
C ALA A 34 -6.90 -10.48 6.95
N SER A 35 -7.77 -9.50 7.20
CA SER A 35 -9.20 -9.57 6.87
C SER A 35 -9.56 -8.93 5.54
N ASP A 36 -8.59 -8.37 4.80
CA ASP A 36 -8.77 -7.64 3.54
C ASP A 36 -9.85 -6.54 3.66
N ALA A 37 -9.74 -5.75 4.74
CA ALA A 37 -10.76 -4.78 5.12
C ALA A 37 -10.16 -3.39 5.38
N TYR A 38 -10.87 -2.39 4.91
CA TYR A 38 -10.63 -0.99 5.28
C TYR A 38 -11.71 -0.53 6.26
N LEU A 39 -11.29 0.19 7.30
CA LEU A 39 -12.19 0.85 8.25
C LEU A 39 -11.87 2.33 8.31
N CYS A 40 -12.82 3.18 7.95
CA CYS A 40 -12.71 4.63 8.10
C CYS A 40 -13.46 5.07 9.36
N LEU A 41 -12.74 5.63 10.33
CA LEU A 41 -13.31 6.28 11.50
C LEU A 41 -13.35 7.79 11.26
N ALA A 42 -14.56 8.29 11.00
CA ALA A 42 -14.78 9.71 10.77
C ALA A 42 -14.48 10.54 12.04
N ASP A 43 -13.81 11.68 11.86
CA ASP A 43 -13.44 12.61 12.94
C ASP A 43 -12.65 12.00 14.11
N ALA A 44 -12.03 10.83 13.92
CA ALA A 44 -11.30 10.11 14.95
C ALA A 44 -9.97 10.76 15.35
N ALA A 45 -9.43 11.67 14.54
CA ALA A 45 -8.16 12.35 14.85
C ALA A 45 -8.23 13.29 16.07
N GLN A 46 -9.43 13.62 16.54
CA GLN A 46 -9.60 14.33 17.81
C GLN A 46 -9.40 13.41 19.03
N TYR A 47 -9.60 12.10 18.85
CA TYR A 47 -9.50 11.09 19.90
C TYR A 47 -8.25 10.23 19.81
N LEU A 48 -7.65 10.12 18.62
CA LEU A 48 -6.55 9.21 18.32
C LEU A 48 -5.41 9.95 17.62
N ARG A 49 -4.17 9.72 18.07
CA ARG A 49 -2.95 10.24 17.44
C ARG A 49 -2.06 9.08 17.00
N LEU A 50 -1.72 9.09 15.71
CA LEU A 50 -0.77 8.13 15.12
C LEU A 50 0.66 8.58 15.41
N GLY A 51 1.46 7.70 16.00
CA GLY A 51 2.86 7.91 16.34
C GLY A 51 3.82 6.98 15.57
N PRO A 52 5.13 7.17 15.74
CA PRO A 52 6.14 6.36 15.07
C PRO A 52 6.06 4.88 15.47
N GLY A 53 6.44 3.99 14.54
CA GLY A 53 6.44 2.54 14.76
C GLY A 53 5.05 1.93 15.01
N GLY A 54 4.00 2.60 14.53
CA GLY A 54 2.62 2.18 14.71
C GLY A 54 2.06 2.47 16.11
N ARG A 55 2.72 3.29 16.93
CA ARG A 55 2.20 3.68 18.25
C ARG A 55 0.90 4.48 18.10
N ILE A 56 -0.04 4.28 19.00
CA ILE A 56 -1.33 4.97 19.05
C ILE A 56 -1.52 5.59 20.43
N GLU A 57 -1.89 6.86 20.45
CA GLU A 57 -2.27 7.57 21.66
C GLU A 57 -3.76 7.91 21.59
N ALA A 58 -4.50 7.50 22.61
CA ALA A 58 -5.95 7.70 22.69
C ALA A 58 -6.32 8.66 23.82
N ASP A 59 -7.23 9.59 23.54
CA ASP A 59 -7.73 10.59 24.47
C ASP A 59 -9.23 10.86 24.20
N PRO A 60 -10.15 10.43 25.07
CA PRO A 60 -9.89 9.74 26.33
C PRO A 60 -9.45 8.28 26.12
N PRO A 61 -8.82 7.61 27.10
CA PRO A 61 -8.29 6.25 26.94
C PRO A 61 -9.31 5.21 26.46
N GLN A 62 -10.59 5.40 26.78
CA GLN A 62 -11.70 4.54 26.36
C GLN A 62 -11.91 4.53 24.83
N ALA A 63 -11.45 5.56 24.11
CA ALA A 63 -11.54 5.62 22.65
C ALA A 63 -10.75 4.48 21.96
N ALA A 64 -9.83 3.83 22.68
CA ALA A 64 -9.08 2.69 22.16
C ALA A 64 -9.70 1.32 22.49
N THR A 65 -10.67 1.24 23.41
CA THR A 65 -11.23 -0.04 23.86
C THR A 65 -11.88 -0.80 22.71
N ASP A 66 -12.75 -0.14 21.95
CA ASP A 66 -13.42 -0.75 20.79
C ASP A 66 -12.42 -1.20 19.72
N LEU A 67 -11.30 -0.48 19.56
CA LEU A 67 -10.26 -0.81 18.57
C LEU A 67 -9.40 -2.00 19.01
N LEU A 68 -9.20 -2.18 20.31
CA LEU A 68 -8.58 -3.37 20.88
C LEU A 68 -9.50 -4.59 20.71
N GLU A 69 -10.78 -4.44 21.02
CA GLU A 69 -11.78 -5.51 20.86
C GLU A 69 -11.96 -5.91 19.39
N ALA A 70 -11.90 -4.93 18.47
CA ALA A 70 -11.92 -5.16 17.03
C ALA A 70 -10.61 -5.76 16.47
N GLY A 71 -9.55 -5.89 17.29
CA GLY A 71 -8.24 -6.42 16.86
C GLY A 71 -7.40 -5.45 16.01
N LEU A 72 -7.77 -4.18 15.94
CA LEU A 72 -7.03 -3.15 15.19
C LEU A 72 -5.81 -2.65 15.96
N LEU A 73 -5.88 -2.70 17.30
CA LEU A 73 -4.79 -2.32 18.20
C LEU A 73 -4.27 -3.52 19.00
N ALA A 74 -3.04 -3.38 19.50
CA ALA A 74 -2.37 -4.33 20.38
C ALA A 74 -1.64 -3.60 21.52
N SER A 75 -1.43 -4.32 22.63
CA SER A 75 -0.70 -3.83 23.82
C SER A 75 0.82 -3.92 23.68
N GLN A 76 1.32 -4.47 22.58
CA GLN A 76 2.75 -4.51 22.25
C GLN A 76 2.95 -4.11 20.80
N GLY A 77 3.97 -3.28 20.57
CA GLY A 77 4.34 -2.87 19.22
C GLY A 77 5.05 -3.99 18.47
N ALA A 78 4.58 -4.28 17.26
CA ALA A 78 5.27 -5.18 16.34
C ALA A 78 6.47 -4.51 15.64
N GLY A 79 6.71 -3.21 15.87
CA GLY A 79 7.78 -2.45 15.23
C GLY A 79 7.58 -2.32 13.72
N THR A 80 6.35 -2.06 13.28
CA THR A 80 6.04 -1.92 11.85
C THR A 80 6.77 -0.71 11.27
N ARG A 81 7.57 -0.94 10.22
CA ARG A 81 8.27 0.11 9.50
C ARG A 81 7.25 0.84 8.61
N HIS A 82 6.85 2.03 9.01
CA HIS A 82 6.07 2.91 8.14
C HIS A 82 7.00 3.53 7.09
N ILE A 83 6.73 3.28 5.82
CA ILE A 83 7.47 3.85 4.69
C ILE A 83 6.58 4.93 4.09
N ALA A 84 7.02 6.19 4.18
CA ALA A 84 6.39 7.28 3.47
C ALA A 84 7.00 7.34 2.06
N PRO A 85 6.25 7.00 1.00
CA PRO A 85 6.76 7.14 -0.36
C PRO A 85 6.89 8.63 -0.72
N ALA A 86 7.72 8.94 -1.73
CA ALA A 86 7.74 10.30 -2.26
C ALA A 86 6.35 10.66 -2.83
N PRO A 87 5.91 11.93 -2.76
CA PRO A 87 4.70 12.36 -3.44
C PRO A 87 4.80 12.07 -4.95
N VAL A 88 3.70 11.65 -5.55
CA VAL A 88 3.63 11.46 -7.01
C VAL A 88 3.63 12.84 -7.67
N VAL A 89 4.61 13.08 -8.55
CA VAL A 89 4.74 14.34 -9.30
C VAL A 89 4.66 14.09 -10.80
N ARG A 90 5.15 12.94 -11.27
CA ARG A 90 5.34 12.66 -12.69
C ARG A 90 4.72 11.33 -13.08
N GLY A 91 4.23 11.28 -14.32
CA GLY A 91 3.79 10.04 -14.94
C GLY A 91 4.96 9.34 -15.63
N LEU A 92 4.78 8.07 -15.96
CA LEU A 92 5.73 7.37 -16.80
C LEU A 92 5.80 8.02 -18.19
N GLU A 93 6.93 8.64 -18.49
CA GLU A 93 7.24 9.09 -19.84
C GLU A 93 7.58 7.88 -20.73
N PRO A 94 6.80 7.59 -21.80
CA PRO A 94 7.00 6.40 -22.60
C PRO A 94 8.35 6.40 -23.32
N ALA A 95 9.12 5.33 -23.15
CA ALA A 95 10.31 5.08 -23.94
C ALA A 95 9.97 4.38 -25.26
N LYS A 96 10.76 4.65 -26.31
CA LYS A 96 10.71 3.90 -27.57
C LYS A 96 11.35 2.52 -27.39
N ALA A 97 10.61 1.60 -26.78
CA ALA A 97 11.05 0.24 -26.50
C ALA A 97 10.45 -0.76 -27.50
N ALA A 98 11.30 -1.53 -28.18
CA ALA A 98 10.81 -2.65 -29.02
C ALA A 98 10.29 -3.80 -28.14
N LEU A 99 9.21 -4.45 -28.61
CA LEU A 99 8.76 -5.70 -28.01
C LEU A 99 9.76 -6.81 -28.32
N SER A 100 10.08 -7.62 -27.33
CA SER A 100 10.90 -8.82 -27.49
C SER A 100 10.10 -10.06 -27.13
N ALA A 101 10.43 -11.21 -27.72
CA ALA A 101 9.78 -12.48 -27.38
C ALA A 101 9.90 -12.79 -25.86
N GLY A 102 11.03 -12.42 -25.25
CA GLY A 102 11.23 -12.55 -23.80
C GLY A 102 10.26 -11.67 -22.98
N ALA A 103 10.03 -10.43 -23.40
CA ALA A 103 9.04 -9.55 -22.75
C ALA A 103 7.62 -10.10 -22.90
N VAL A 104 7.24 -10.57 -24.10
CA VAL A 104 5.92 -11.17 -24.34
C VAL A 104 5.72 -12.41 -23.48
N GLY A 105 6.69 -13.34 -23.47
CA GLY A 105 6.63 -14.54 -22.65
C GLY A 105 6.58 -14.23 -21.14
N ALA A 106 7.34 -13.23 -20.68
CA ALA A 106 7.29 -12.77 -19.30
C ALA A 106 5.91 -12.20 -18.94
N ALA A 107 5.31 -11.41 -19.84
CA ALA A 107 3.99 -10.84 -19.63
C ALA A 107 2.93 -11.94 -19.55
N ILE A 108 2.88 -12.88 -20.49
CA ILE A 108 1.92 -14.00 -20.47
C ILE A 108 1.98 -14.76 -19.15
N ALA A 109 3.20 -15.12 -18.71
CA ALA A 109 3.39 -15.84 -17.45
C ALA A 109 2.97 -15.01 -16.22
N ALA A 110 3.32 -13.72 -16.18
CA ALA A 110 2.91 -12.81 -15.11
C ALA A 110 1.38 -12.66 -15.04
N ASN A 111 0.71 -12.58 -16.19
CA ASN A 111 -0.74 -12.45 -16.27
C ASN A 111 -1.48 -13.70 -15.79
N ALA A 112 -1.03 -14.88 -16.23
CA ALA A 112 -1.59 -16.14 -15.75
C ALA A 112 -1.42 -16.29 -14.23
N ARG A 113 -0.25 -15.91 -13.71
CA ARG A 113 0.04 -15.95 -12.27
C ARG A 113 -0.79 -14.93 -11.48
N ALA A 114 -0.93 -13.70 -11.96
CA ALA A 114 -1.76 -12.70 -11.32
C ALA A 114 -3.24 -13.12 -11.31
N ALA A 115 -3.76 -13.65 -12.43
CA ALA A 115 -5.14 -14.13 -12.51
C ALA A 115 -5.41 -15.29 -11.55
N HIS A 116 -4.46 -16.22 -11.42
CA HIS A 116 -4.55 -17.27 -10.42
C HIS A 116 -4.53 -16.71 -8.99
N ALA A 117 -3.61 -15.77 -8.71
CA ALA A 117 -3.47 -15.16 -7.39
C ALA A 117 -4.76 -14.43 -6.95
N ILE A 118 -5.29 -13.55 -7.79
CA ILE A 118 -6.51 -12.79 -7.50
C ILE A 118 -7.73 -13.72 -7.28
N ARG A 119 -7.76 -14.89 -7.93
CA ARG A 119 -8.88 -15.82 -7.81
C ARG A 119 -8.81 -16.75 -6.59
N HIS A 120 -7.61 -16.99 -6.06
CA HIS A 120 -7.39 -18.11 -5.15
C HIS A 120 -6.56 -17.80 -3.91
N LEU A 121 -5.90 -16.65 -3.86
CA LEU A 121 -5.06 -16.27 -2.73
C LEU A 121 -5.71 -15.16 -1.91
N SER A 122 -5.43 -15.17 -0.61
CA SER A 122 -5.74 -14.07 0.31
C SER A 122 -4.91 -12.83 0.00
N PHE A 123 -5.33 -11.67 0.50
CA PHE A 123 -4.59 -10.44 0.30
C PHE A 123 -3.15 -10.52 0.84
N VAL A 124 -2.93 -11.09 2.03
CA VAL A 124 -1.59 -11.35 2.60
C VAL A 124 -0.71 -12.18 1.65
N GLU A 125 -1.26 -13.25 1.06
CA GLU A 125 -0.54 -14.09 0.12
C GLU A 125 -0.23 -13.37 -1.20
N ILE A 126 -1.13 -12.49 -1.66
CA ILE A 126 -0.89 -11.63 -2.83
C ILE A 126 0.27 -10.65 -2.55
N LEU A 127 0.29 -10.02 -1.38
CA LEU A 127 1.38 -9.13 -0.97
C LEU A 127 2.71 -9.88 -0.89
N ALA A 128 2.72 -11.06 -0.25
CA ALA A 128 3.90 -11.91 -0.17
C ALA A 128 4.39 -12.35 -1.57
N LEU A 129 3.46 -12.62 -2.49
CA LEU A 129 3.76 -12.98 -3.86
C LEU A 129 4.40 -11.84 -4.66
N ALA A 130 4.00 -10.59 -4.41
CA ALA A 130 4.59 -9.41 -5.05
C ALA A 130 6.05 -9.18 -4.64
N GLY A 131 6.49 -9.79 -3.54
CA GLY A 131 7.85 -9.73 -3.04
C GLY A 131 8.06 -8.54 -2.11
N THR A 132 9.33 -8.26 -1.81
CA THR A 132 9.70 -7.17 -0.90
C THR A 132 10.11 -5.91 -1.64
N LEU A 133 9.97 -4.78 -0.96
CA LEU A 133 10.41 -3.47 -1.44
C LEU A 133 11.93 -3.44 -1.57
N SER A 134 12.41 -2.92 -2.69
CA SER A 134 13.82 -2.53 -2.85
C SER A 134 13.95 -1.04 -2.55
N GLU A 135 14.87 -0.65 -1.66
CA GLU A 135 15.09 0.76 -1.31
C GLU A 135 15.57 1.59 -2.51
N GLU A 136 16.23 0.98 -3.49
CA GLU A 136 16.69 1.64 -4.72
C GLU A 136 15.52 2.26 -5.51
N VAL A 137 14.36 1.61 -5.47
CA VAL A 137 13.16 2.07 -6.19
C VAL A 137 12.58 3.33 -5.54
N LEU A 138 12.82 3.57 -4.26
CA LEU A 138 12.37 4.78 -3.58
C LEU A 138 13.12 6.05 -4.05
N VAL A 139 14.28 5.88 -4.69
CA VAL A 139 15.06 7.00 -5.24
C VAL A 139 14.48 7.47 -6.57
N GLY A 140 14.10 6.54 -7.45
CA GLY A 140 13.58 6.88 -8.78
C GLY A 140 13.68 5.72 -9.77
N PRO A 141 13.12 5.88 -10.98
CA PRO A 141 13.14 4.84 -11.99
C PRO A 141 14.49 4.76 -12.71
N SER A 142 14.97 3.54 -12.95
CA SER A 142 16.08 3.30 -13.88
C SER A 142 15.61 3.34 -15.34
N ALA A 143 16.53 3.56 -16.28
CA ALA A 143 16.20 3.51 -17.71
C ALA A 143 15.62 2.15 -18.13
N ALA A 144 16.13 1.05 -17.56
CA ALA A 144 15.61 -0.29 -17.80
C ALA A 144 14.18 -0.46 -17.28
N LEU A 145 13.87 0.11 -16.10
CA LEU A 145 12.51 0.11 -15.55
C LEU A 145 11.54 0.84 -16.49
N ILE A 146 11.89 2.05 -16.95
CA ILE A 146 11.06 2.83 -17.87
C ILE A 146 10.83 2.05 -19.18
N GLU A 147 11.88 1.44 -19.71
CA GLU A 147 11.80 0.68 -20.96
C GLU A 147 10.86 -0.52 -20.84
N ASP A 148 10.99 -1.32 -19.77
CA ASP A 148 10.14 -2.49 -19.55
C ASP A 148 8.70 -2.11 -19.18
N CYS A 149 8.47 -1.04 -18.41
CA CYS A 149 7.12 -0.49 -18.22
C CYS A 149 6.49 -0.07 -19.56
N SER A 150 7.27 0.55 -20.45
CA SER A 150 6.81 0.94 -21.79
C SER A 150 6.48 -0.28 -22.67
N ARG A 151 7.28 -1.36 -22.57
CA ARG A 151 6.95 -2.65 -23.24
C ARG A 151 5.65 -3.22 -22.70
N PHE A 152 5.48 -3.26 -21.38
CA PHE A 152 4.28 -3.78 -20.73
C PHE A 152 3.03 -3.01 -21.13
N ALA A 153 3.09 -1.67 -21.12
CA ALA A 153 1.98 -0.80 -21.53
C ALA A 153 1.50 -1.09 -22.96
N ARG A 154 2.41 -1.43 -23.88
CA ARG A 154 2.05 -1.84 -25.26
C ARG A 154 1.30 -3.17 -25.33
N MET A 155 1.48 -4.05 -24.35
CA MET A 155 0.82 -5.36 -24.27
C MET A 155 -0.48 -5.29 -23.47
N ALA A 156 -0.61 -4.34 -22.54
CA ALA A 156 -1.75 -4.17 -21.63
C ALA A 156 -3.15 -4.15 -22.27
N PRO A 157 -3.38 -3.61 -23.49
CA PRO A 157 -4.68 -3.69 -24.16
C PRO A 157 -5.18 -5.11 -24.42
N TRP A 158 -4.29 -6.10 -24.46
CA TRP A 158 -4.59 -7.50 -24.76
C TRP A 158 -4.68 -8.38 -23.51
N LEU A 159 -4.52 -7.79 -22.33
CA LEU A 159 -4.51 -8.50 -21.04
C LEU A 159 -5.87 -8.38 -20.34
N PRO A 160 -6.30 -9.39 -19.56
CA PRO A 160 -7.54 -9.32 -18.77
C PRO A 160 -7.55 -8.14 -17.79
N ARG A 161 -8.70 -7.46 -17.65
CA ARG A 161 -8.87 -6.22 -16.85
C ARG A 161 -9.88 -6.30 -15.69
N GLU A 162 -10.34 -7.49 -15.31
CA GLU A 162 -11.26 -7.64 -14.17
C GLU A 162 -10.58 -7.16 -12.86
N GLY A 163 -11.28 -6.39 -12.00
CA GLY A 163 -10.71 -5.90 -10.72
C GLY A 163 -9.62 -4.84 -10.89
N LEU A 164 -9.97 -3.74 -11.57
CA LEU A 164 -9.11 -2.85 -12.35
C LEU A 164 -7.74 -2.46 -11.77
N CYS A 165 -7.61 -2.08 -10.50
CA CYS A 165 -6.33 -1.57 -10.00
C CYS A 165 -5.41 -2.68 -9.48
N LEU A 166 -5.87 -3.47 -8.50
CA LEU A 166 -5.07 -4.52 -7.86
C LEU A 166 -4.52 -5.54 -8.87
N MET A 167 -5.38 -6.01 -9.77
CA MET A 167 -4.97 -6.98 -10.80
C MET A 167 -3.93 -6.37 -11.75
N ARG A 168 -4.14 -5.12 -12.21
CA ARG A 168 -3.21 -4.45 -13.14
C ARG A 168 -1.84 -4.21 -12.52
N SER A 169 -1.79 -3.66 -11.32
CA SER A 169 -0.53 -3.42 -10.61
C SER A 169 0.19 -4.74 -10.30
N LEU A 170 -0.54 -5.79 -9.90
CA LEU A 170 0.05 -7.11 -9.67
C LEU A 170 0.62 -7.72 -10.96
N GLN A 171 -0.11 -7.66 -12.07
CA GLN A 171 0.38 -8.15 -13.37
C GLN A 171 1.70 -7.47 -13.77
N GLN A 172 1.75 -6.14 -13.65
CA GLN A 172 2.95 -5.37 -14.00
C GLN A 172 4.09 -5.63 -12.99
N ARG A 173 3.80 -5.72 -11.69
CA ARG A 173 4.79 -6.04 -10.65
C ARG A 173 5.45 -7.40 -10.89
N LEU A 174 4.64 -8.42 -11.19
CA LEU A 174 5.13 -9.77 -11.50
C LEU A 174 5.88 -9.81 -12.83
N TYR A 175 5.45 -9.03 -13.82
CA TYR A 175 6.18 -8.86 -15.07
C TYR A 175 7.58 -8.28 -14.80
N LEU A 176 7.66 -7.15 -14.10
CA LEU A 176 8.93 -6.49 -13.76
C LEU A 176 9.84 -7.40 -12.94
N ALA A 177 9.30 -8.11 -11.95
CA ALA A 177 10.07 -9.07 -11.16
C ALA A 177 10.70 -10.17 -12.04
N ARG A 178 9.96 -10.70 -13.02
CA ARG A 178 10.48 -11.68 -14.01
C ARG A 178 11.54 -11.09 -14.94
N ARG A 179 11.60 -9.77 -15.07
CA ARG A 179 12.63 -9.04 -15.82
C ARG A 179 13.82 -8.63 -14.93
N GLY A 180 13.80 -8.99 -13.64
CA GLY A 180 14.84 -8.61 -12.67
C GLY A 180 14.72 -7.16 -12.21
N LEU A 181 13.56 -6.54 -12.38
CA LEU A 181 13.27 -5.15 -12.05
C LEU A 181 12.31 -5.10 -10.86
N SER A 182 12.38 -4.02 -10.08
CA SER A 182 11.50 -3.78 -8.94
C SER A 182 10.77 -2.45 -9.09
N ALA A 183 9.59 -2.37 -8.48
CA ALA A 183 8.73 -1.20 -8.39
C ALA A 183 8.07 -1.23 -7.00
N ALA A 184 7.87 -0.07 -6.37
CA ALA A 184 7.16 0.02 -5.11
C ALA A 184 5.67 -0.12 -5.40
N TRP A 185 5.00 -1.02 -4.71
CA TRP A 185 3.56 -1.19 -4.81
C TRP A 185 2.90 -0.42 -3.67
N ILE A 186 2.26 0.69 -4.03
CA ILE A 186 1.64 1.61 -3.09
C ILE A 186 0.14 1.32 -3.04
N PHE A 187 -0.39 1.23 -1.83
CA PHE A 187 -1.82 1.23 -1.55
C PHE A 187 -2.16 2.54 -0.88
N GLY A 188 -3.19 3.22 -1.39
CA GLY A 188 -3.64 4.50 -0.91
C GLY A 188 -5.14 4.57 -0.74
N VAL A 189 -5.58 5.53 0.06
CA VAL A 189 -6.98 5.74 0.41
C VAL A 189 -7.34 7.23 0.35
N ARG A 190 -8.60 7.51 0.06
CA ARG A 190 -9.23 8.82 0.26
C ARG A 190 -10.56 8.64 0.99
N THR A 191 -11.03 9.63 1.74
CA THR A 191 -12.24 9.50 2.58
C THR A 191 -13.53 10.06 1.95
N TRP A 192 -13.45 10.93 0.94
CA TRP A 192 -14.64 11.53 0.30
C TRP A 192 -14.56 11.59 -1.24
N PRO A 193 -15.34 10.76 -1.97
CA PRO A 193 -15.95 9.51 -1.48
C PRO A 193 -14.88 8.53 -0.97
N PHE A 194 -15.24 7.61 -0.07
CA PHE A 194 -14.29 6.61 0.40
C PHE A 194 -13.89 5.68 -0.74
N GLU A 195 -12.59 5.63 -1.05
CA GLU A 195 -12.04 4.73 -2.07
C GLU A 195 -10.64 4.26 -1.67
N ALA A 196 -10.37 2.99 -1.92
CA ALA A 196 -9.05 2.40 -1.87
C ALA A 196 -8.53 2.17 -3.29
N HIS A 197 -7.24 2.40 -3.47
CA HIS A 197 -6.58 2.26 -4.76
C HIS A 197 -5.14 1.81 -4.59
N CYS A 198 -4.55 1.23 -5.62
CA CYS A 198 -3.13 0.88 -5.61
C CYS A 198 -2.48 1.14 -6.96
N TRP A 199 -1.17 1.39 -6.93
CA TRP A 199 -0.36 1.71 -8.10
C TRP A 199 1.10 1.31 -7.88
N LEU A 200 1.86 1.28 -8.96
CA LEU A 200 3.30 1.09 -8.95
C LEU A 200 4.03 2.42 -9.06
N GLN A 201 5.08 2.59 -8.27
CA GLN A 201 5.84 3.84 -8.18
C GLN A 201 7.35 3.58 -8.11
N ALA A 202 8.12 4.52 -8.65
CA ALA A 202 9.56 4.62 -8.43
C ALA A 202 9.94 6.09 -8.20
N GLY A 203 10.48 6.42 -7.02
CA GLY A 203 10.67 7.80 -6.59
C GLY A 203 9.36 8.58 -6.63
N ASP A 204 9.33 9.70 -7.35
CA ASP A 204 8.16 10.56 -7.59
C ASP A 204 7.38 10.21 -8.87
N VAL A 205 7.72 9.10 -9.54
CA VAL A 205 7.15 8.68 -10.82
C VAL A 205 6.15 7.54 -10.62
N VAL A 206 4.89 7.75 -11.00
CA VAL A 206 3.88 6.69 -11.09
C VAL A 206 4.01 5.92 -12.41
N LEU A 207 3.95 4.59 -12.35
CA LEU A 207 4.36 3.70 -13.45
C LEU A 207 3.18 3.09 -14.22
N ASP A 208 2.04 2.90 -13.58
CA ASP A 208 0.86 2.22 -14.13
C ASP A 208 -0.45 3.02 -13.97
N ASP A 209 -0.33 4.28 -13.55
CA ASP A 209 -1.42 5.23 -13.36
C ASP A 209 -1.00 6.65 -13.78
N THR A 210 -1.91 7.61 -13.63
CA THR A 210 -1.70 9.04 -13.86
C THR A 210 -1.32 9.75 -12.55
N PRO A 211 -0.49 10.81 -12.62
CA PRO A 211 -0.12 11.60 -11.44
C PRO A 211 -1.32 12.18 -10.70
N GLU A 212 -2.31 12.66 -11.46
CA GLU A 212 -3.51 13.28 -10.90
C GLU A 212 -4.36 12.29 -10.13
N HIS A 213 -4.49 11.06 -10.65
CA HIS A 213 -5.27 10.01 -10.00
C HIS A 213 -4.54 9.48 -8.76
N ALA A 214 -3.29 9.00 -8.91
CA ALA A 214 -2.52 8.45 -7.79
C ALA A 214 -2.25 9.51 -6.70
N GLY A 215 -1.96 10.75 -7.09
CA GLY A 215 -1.75 11.87 -6.17
C GLY A 215 -3.00 12.31 -5.39
N SER A 216 -4.19 11.82 -5.74
CA SER A 216 -5.42 12.06 -4.99
C SER A 216 -5.63 11.11 -3.80
N TYR A 217 -4.78 10.10 -3.65
CA TYR A 217 -4.84 9.12 -2.56
C TYR A 217 -3.72 9.36 -1.55
N THR A 218 -4.01 9.13 -0.26
CA THR A 218 -3.00 9.12 0.80
C THR A 218 -2.45 7.70 0.96
N PRO A 219 -1.14 7.47 0.81
CA PRO A 219 -0.55 6.14 1.01
C PRO A 219 -0.78 5.60 2.43
N ILE A 220 -1.17 4.33 2.53
CA ILE A 220 -1.38 3.59 3.80
C ILE A 220 -0.48 2.36 3.91
N LEU A 221 -0.09 1.76 2.78
CA LEU A 221 0.79 0.59 2.72
C LEU A 221 1.74 0.67 1.51
N VAL A 222 2.99 0.26 1.69
CA VAL A 222 4.03 0.22 0.65
C VAL A 222 4.75 -1.12 0.70
N ILE A 223 4.81 -1.81 -0.45
CA ILE A 223 5.40 -3.16 -0.63
C ILE A 223 6.43 -3.17 -1.77
#